data_AF-A0A958YJZ4-F1
#
_entry.id   AF-A0A958YJZ4-F1
#
_cell.length_a   1.000
_cell.length_b   1.000
_cell.length_c   1.000
_cell.angle_alpha   90.00
_cell.angle_beta   90.00
_cell.angle_gamma   90.00
#
_symmetry.space_group_name_H-M   'P 1'
#
loop_
_entity.id
_entity.type
_entity.pdbx_description
1 polymer ?
#
loop_
_entity_poly.entity_id
_entity_poly.type
_entity_poly.pdbx_seq_one_letter_code
_entity_poly.pdbx_strand_id
1 'polypeptide(L)'
;MKKLLLIFTSFLISSFAFAQKCTDADLENVPGVWTSGIKGSVGLSGAEIVKAKSVTEIVDNMMRPNFQVPKGLVATYFSAFVGYNQYIGNNLAQYDYTNWFNHFMCYNDKVTKNPDSQIILRINFKDPGVVFSRDVLAGEWEENEKDHFGWLDNFPEQKNGIVYMKSTPDSAQFTYKPDRWLITYDGKLPYTFVTRFEYLQKLKEKLTKSFQKNIDDIKEYNPIRPKVEQEKEKEEALQKFKDEAAQGYGDWTNRYLQSYKTDEQKQEENIKSATETYQKSFQIVENLLKMPEKDLQKPAIVNSLGEFSGFSNEGEVGAHIIIKENPDYYNNKLAKGIPQVIFVSLTRYSGSGKQTYVTAYNSIIDRLDFEKLKALLGK
;
A
#
# COMPACT_ATOMS: atom_id res chain seq x y z
N MET A 1 13.81 85.73 -19.18
CA MET A 1 14.04 84.50 -20.00
C MET A 1 15.25 83.76 -19.45
N LYS A 2 15.21 82.43 -19.36
CA LYS A 2 16.12 81.52 -18.60
C LYS A 2 15.68 81.29 -17.14
N LYS A 3 14.85 80.26 -16.93
CA LYS A 3 14.69 79.43 -15.71
C LYS A 3 13.35 78.69 -15.81
N LEU A 4 13.16 77.86 -16.85
CA LEU A 4 11.99 76.98 -16.92
C LEU A 4 12.24 75.82 -17.89
N LEU A 5 13.36 75.11 -17.75
CA LEU A 5 13.61 73.91 -18.54
C LEU A 5 14.69 73.02 -17.89
N LEU A 6 14.45 72.50 -16.68
CA LEU A 6 15.38 71.52 -16.07
C LEU A 6 14.77 70.70 -14.92
N ILE A 7 13.46 70.46 -14.93
CA ILE A 7 12.81 69.55 -13.96
C ILE A 7 11.72 68.74 -14.67
N PHE A 8 12.06 68.04 -15.76
CA PHE A 8 11.15 67.03 -16.34
C PHE A 8 11.88 65.90 -17.06
N THR A 9 13.12 65.60 -16.65
CA THR A 9 13.94 64.53 -17.24
C THR A 9 14.59 63.61 -16.20
N SER A 10 14.16 63.67 -14.93
CA SER A 10 14.62 62.77 -13.86
C SER A 10 13.55 61.79 -13.36
N PHE A 11 12.38 61.73 -14.02
CA PHE A 11 11.27 60.83 -13.66
C PHE A 11 11.05 59.67 -14.65
N LEU A 12 12.01 59.40 -15.53
CA LEU A 12 11.96 58.29 -16.51
C LEU A 12 13.01 57.19 -16.27
N ILE A 13 13.71 57.21 -15.12
CA ILE A 13 14.65 56.13 -14.73
C ILE A 13 14.01 55.17 -13.69
N SER A 14 12.87 55.54 -13.10
CA SER A 14 12.11 54.65 -12.23
C SER A 14 11.18 53.78 -13.06
N SER A 15 11.57 52.52 -13.30
CA SER A 15 10.70 51.31 -13.31
C SER A 15 11.19 50.17 -14.22
N PHE A 16 12.46 50.12 -14.62
CA PHE A 16 13.06 48.81 -14.95
C PHE A 16 13.49 48.12 -13.66
N ALA A 17 12.53 47.87 -12.77
CA ALA A 17 12.68 46.81 -11.78
C ALA A 17 12.69 45.52 -12.59
N PHE A 18 13.85 45.14 -13.11
CA PHE A 18 14.07 43.80 -13.61
C PHE A 18 13.64 42.89 -12.46
N ALA A 19 12.57 42.11 -12.69
CA ALA A 19 12.19 41.08 -11.74
C ALA A 19 13.47 40.30 -11.44
N GLN A 20 13.92 40.38 -10.18
CA GLN A 20 15.11 39.64 -9.77
C GLN A 20 14.82 38.18 -10.12
N LYS A 21 15.68 37.56 -10.92
CA LYS A 21 15.54 36.16 -11.28
C LYS A 21 15.48 35.38 -9.98
N CYS A 22 14.39 34.64 -9.78
CA CYS A 22 14.24 33.78 -8.63
C CYS A 22 15.33 32.70 -8.67
N THR A 23 16.12 32.62 -7.61
CA THR A 23 17.21 31.67 -7.42
C THR A 23 16.89 30.67 -6.30
N ASP A 24 17.60 29.54 -6.25
CA ASP A 24 17.46 28.61 -5.12
C ASP A 24 17.80 29.29 -3.76
N ALA A 25 18.71 30.27 -3.75
CA ALA A 25 19.03 31.06 -2.55
C ALA A 25 17.86 31.94 -2.09
N ASP A 26 17.01 32.41 -3.01
CA ASP A 26 15.79 33.13 -2.65
C ASP A 26 14.79 32.20 -1.96
N LEU A 27 14.66 30.96 -2.47
CA LEU A 27 13.80 29.94 -1.87
C LEU A 27 14.23 29.58 -0.44
N GLU A 28 15.54 29.52 -0.18
CA GLU A 28 16.12 29.31 1.15
C GLU A 28 15.85 30.47 2.12
N ASN A 29 15.37 31.61 1.64
CA ASN A 29 15.03 32.75 2.49
C ASN A 29 13.53 32.96 2.71
N VAL A 30 12.68 32.25 1.95
CA VAL A 30 11.22 32.33 2.12
C VAL A 30 10.84 31.80 3.51
N PRO A 31 10.18 32.61 4.36
CA PRO A 31 9.66 32.11 5.63
C PRO A 31 8.70 30.98 5.37
N GLY A 32 8.88 29.84 6.05
CA GLY A 32 7.97 28.74 5.84
C GLY A 32 6.62 28.99 6.52
N VAL A 33 5.58 28.36 5.98
CA VAL A 33 4.18 28.64 6.36
C VAL A 33 3.51 27.37 6.85
N TRP A 34 2.77 27.48 7.95
CA TRP A 34 1.86 26.43 8.43
C TRP A 34 0.44 26.72 7.96
N THR A 35 -0.18 25.77 7.27
CA THR A 35 -1.58 25.89 6.84
C THR A 35 -2.40 24.71 7.33
N SER A 36 -3.64 24.99 7.73
CA SER A 36 -4.61 23.93 7.99
C SER A 36 -5.02 23.29 6.67
N GLY A 37 -4.96 21.96 6.62
CA GLY A 37 -5.57 21.16 5.57
C GLY A 37 -7.04 20.89 5.81
N ILE A 38 -7.58 19.95 5.02
CA ILE A 38 -8.95 19.45 5.14
C ILE A 38 -9.11 18.76 6.50
N LYS A 39 -10.20 19.10 7.20
CA LYS A 39 -10.60 18.49 8.47
C LYS A 39 -11.91 17.73 8.23
N GLY A 40 -11.98 16.49 8.68
CA GLY A 40 -13.17 15.66 8.51
C GLY A 40 -13.20 14.50 9.50
N SER A 41 -14.39 14.14 9.93
CA SER A 41 -14.64 12.98 10.78
C SER A 41 -15.83 12.20 10.23
N VAL A 42 -15.69 10.89 10.08
CA VAL A 42 -16.77 9.99 9.65
C VAL A 42 -16.84 8.82 10.61
N GLY A 43 -18.03 8.44 11.08
CA GLY A 43 -18.24 7.20 11.84
C GLY A 43 -17.76 7.21 13.30
N LEU A 44 -17.40 8.37 13.88
CA LEU A 44 -17.05 8.51 15.30
C LEU A 44 -18.11 9.29 16.08
N SER A 45 -18.28 8.94 17.35
CA SER A 45 -19.05 9.73 18.30
C SER A 45 -18.32 11.04 18.65
N GLY A 46 -19.07 12.04 19.13
CA GLY A 46 -18.50 13.33 19.55
C GLY A 46 -17.40 13.19 20.62
N ALA A 47 -17.57 12.27 21.58
CA ALA A 47 -16.58 12.02 22.62
C ALA A 47 -15.27 11.43 22.06
N GLU A 48 -15.37 10.50 21.11
CA GLU A 48 -14.21 9.91 20.43
C GLU A 48 -13.48 10.97 19.59
N ILE A 49 -14.21 11.86 18.91
CA ILE A 49 -13.62 12.98 18.17
C ILE A 49 -12.86 13.91 19.10
N VAL A 50 -13.41 14.26 20.28
CA VAL A 50 -12.71 15.12 21.26
C VAL A 50 -11.42 14.48 21.74
N LYS A 51 -11.44 13.17 22.04
CA LYS A 51 -10.24 12.44 22.49
C LYS A 51 -9.19 12.33 21.37
N ALA A 52 -9.60 12.01 20.16
CA ALA A 52 -8.68 11.92 19.04
C ALA A 52 -8.07 13.30 18.70
N LYS A 53 -8.87 14.37 18.78
CA LYS A 53 -8.38 15.75 18.63
C LYS A 53 -7.32 16.09 19.65
N SER A 54 -7.53 15.78 20.94
CA SER A 54 -6.54 16.10 21.98
C SER A 54 -5.21 15.35 21.76
N VAL A 55 -5.25 14.12 21.23
CA VAL A 55 -4.03 13.39 20.83
C VAL A 55 -3.34 14.09 19.65
N THR A 56 -4.08 14.45 18.60
CA THR A 56 -3.50 15.16 17.44
C THR A 56 -2.98 16.56 17.79
N GLU A 57 -3.59 17.25 18.76
CA GLU A 57 -3.13 18.55 19.28
C GLU A 57 -1.81 18.42 20.03
N ILE A 58 -1.57 17.32 20.75
CA ILE A 58 -0.28 17.06 21.39
C ILE A 58 0.84 16.92 20.34
N VAL A 59 0.54 16.23 19.23
CA VAL A 59 1.48 16.10 18.11
C VAL A 59 1.64 17.41 17.36
N ASP A 60 0.56 18.16 17.13
CA ASP A 60 0.64 19.49 16.52
C ASP A 60 1.49 20.46 17.35
N ASN A 61 1.33 20.44 18.69
CA ASN A 61 2.16 21.23 19.60
C ASN A 61 3.61 20.73 19.71
N MET A 62 3.89 19.48 19.36
CA MET A 62 5.26 18.97 19.19
C MET A 62 5.87 19.53 17.90
N MET A 63 5.06 19.56 16.83
CA MET A 63 5.53 19.92 15.50
C MET A 63 5.55 21.43 15.22
N ARG A 64 4.66 22.25 15.80
CA ARG A 64 4.44 23.65 15.35
C ARG A 64 5.30 24.71 16.06
N PRO A 65 5.36 24.81 17.41
CA PRO A 65 5.94 25.96 18.10
C PRO A 65 7.44 26.13 17.86
N ASN A 66 8.16 25.04 17.62
CA ASN A 66 9.62 25.03 17.41
C ASN A 66 10.02 24.81 15.95
N PHE A 67 9.03 24.72 15.06
CA PHE A 67 9.22 24.57 13.64
C PHE A 67 8.90 25.91 13.02
N GLN A 68 9.89 26.82 13.11
CA GLN A 68 10.14 27.68 11.98
C GLN A 68 10.34 26.72 10.81
N VAL A 69 9.26 26.52 10.05
CA VAL A 69 9.27 25.62 8.90
C VAL A 69 10.56 25.88 8.14
N PRO A 70 11.37 24.84 7.81
CA PRO A 70 12.61 25.05 7.09
C PRO A 70 12.30 26.03 5.97
N LYS A 71 13.06 27.13 5.95
CA LYS A 71 12.82 28.19 4.99
C LYS A 71 12.67 27.57 3.60
N GLY A 72 11.69 28.02 2.85
CA GLY A 72 11.37 27.43 1.55
C GLY A 72 10.31 26.32 1.55
N LEU A 73 9.62 26.04 2.68
CA LEU A 73 8.55 25.04 2.73
C LEU A 73 7.19 25.58 3.22
N VAL A 74 6.11 24.92 2.78
CA VAL A 74 4.74 25.07 3.29
C VAL A 74 4.31 23.74 3.89
N ALA A 75 4.13 23.71 5.21
CA ALA A 75 3.62 22.56 5.94
C ALA A 75 2.08 22.64 6.00
N THR A 76 1.40 21.76 5.28
CA THR A 76 -0.05 21.60 5.38
C THR A 76 -0.35 20.41 6.27
N TYR A 77 -1.03 20.65 7.40
CA TYR A 77 -1.37 19.60 8.36
C TYR A 77 -2.82 19.15 8.20
N PHE A 78 -3.05 17.86 8.31
CA PHE A 78 -4.36 17.21 8.21
C PHE A 78 -4.56 16.31 9.41
N SER A 79 -5.81 16.21 9.86
CA SER A 79 -6.22 15.16 10.77
C SER A 79 -7.51 14.56 10.23
N ALA A 80 -7.46 13.30 9.84
CA ALA A 80 -8.64 12.54 9.48
C ALA A 80 -9.05 11.66 10.66
N PHE A 81 -10.35 11.53 10.86
CA PHE A 81 -10.92 10.67 11.90
C PHE A 81 -11.93 9.74 11.26
N VAL A 82 -11.60 8.47 11.11
CA VAL A 82 -12.39 7.47 10.42
C VAL A 82 -12.76 6.37 11.41
N GLY A 83 -14.06 6.24 11.71
CA GLY A 83 -14.57 5.23 12.64
C GLY A 83 -14.72 3.83 12.08
N TYR A 84 -14.46 3.66 10.78
CA TYR A 84 -14.52 2.39 10.10
C TYR A 84 -13.28 2.19 9.23
N ASN A 85 -12.47 1.21 9.60
CA ASN A 85 -11.51 0.59 8.71
C ASN A 85 -12.00 -0.85 8.48
N GLN A 86 -12.43 -1.14 7.26
CA GLN A 86 -12.91 -2.48 6.87
C GLN A 86 -11.89 -3.58 7.15
N TYR A 87 -10.59 -3.24 7.18
CA TYR A 87 -9.50 -4.18 7.36
C TYR A 87 -9.25 -4.59 8.82
N ILE A 88 -9.81 -3.88 9.81
CA ILE A 88 -9.53 -4.13 11.25
C ILE A 88 -10.83 -4.41 12.05
N GLY A 89 -11.94 -4.64 11.34
CA GLY A 89 -13.25 -4.81 11.96
C GLY A 89 -13.80 -3.52 12.62
N ASN A 90 -15.10 -3.52 12.92
CA ASN A 90 -15.91 -2.35 13.32
C ASN A 90 -15.50 -1.64 14.63
N ASN A 91 -14.41 -2.05 15.29
CA ASN A 91 -14.16 -1.70 16.69
C ASN A 91 -13.08 -0.64 16.92
N LEU A 92 -12.31 -0.22 15.90
CA LEU A 92 -11.24 0.76 16.10
C LEU A 92 -11.48 2.05 15.32
N ALA A 93 -11.42 3.18 16.03
CA ALA A 93 -11.34 4.51 15.42
C ALA A 93 -9.92 4.71 14.88
N GLN A 94 -9.78 4.79 13.56
CA GLN A 94 -8.54 5.21 12.94
C GLN A 94 -8.50 6.73 12.88
N TYR A 95 -7.39 7.30 13.31
CA TYR A 95 -7.12 8.70 13.01
C TYR A 95 -5.64 8.90 12.77
N ASP A 96 -5.35 9.89 11.95
CA ASP A 96 -3.99 10.22 11.57
C ASP A 96 -3.69 11.70 11.80
N TYR A 97 -2.41 11.97 11.93
CA TYR A 97 -1.85 13.31 11.83
C TYR A 97 -0.87 13.30 10.66
N THR A 98 -1.23 14.00 9.60
CA THR A 98 -0.44 14.04 8.36
C THR A 98 0.07 15.45 8.11
N ASN A 99 1.37 15.61 7.90
CA ASN A 99 1.97 16.84 7.39
C ASN A 99 2.50 16.64 5.98
N TRP A 100 2.09 17.53 5.09
CA TRP A 100 2.59 17.65 3.73
C TRP A 100 3.52 18.84 3.66
N PHE A 101 4.81 18.59 3.49
CA PHE A 101 5.80 19.64 3.34
C PHE A 101 6.02 19.86 1.84
N ASN A 102 5.32 20.86 1.32
CA ASN A 102 5.47 21.36 -0.04
C ASN A 102 6.63 22.35 -0.08
N HIS A 103 7.35 22.43 -1.18
CA HIS A 103 8.40 23.45 -1.34
C HIS A 103 7.90 24.62 -2.15
N PHE A 104 8.57 25.75 -2.00
CA PHE A 104 8.52 26.79 -3.01
C PHE A 104 9.46 26.45 -4.16
N MET A 105 9.05 26.75 -5.39
CA MET A 105 9.85 26.64 -6.60
C MET A 105 9.85 27.99 -7.33
N CYS A 106 10.90 28.25 -8.09
CA CYS A 106 10.93 29.39 -9.01
C CYS A 106 10.20 29.02 -10.30
N TYR A 107 9.12 29.71 -10.61
CA TYR A 107 8.35 29.55 -11.84
C TYR A 107 8.12 30.92 -12.46
N ASN A 108 8.60 31.14 -13.69
CA ASN A 108 8.56 32.43 -14.39
C ASN A 108 9.11 33.58 -13.51
N ASP A 109 10.29 33.37 -12.93
CA ASP A 109 10.97 34.31 -12.02
C ASP A 109 10.18 34.67 -10.75
N LYS A 110 9.14 33.90 -10.40
CA LYS A 110 8.35 34.07 -9.18
C LYS A 110 8.47 32.86 -8.27
N VAL A 111 8.55 33.12 -6.98
CA VAL A 111 8.40 32.10 -5.94
C VAL A 111 6.95 31.62 -5.96
N THR A 112 6.72 30.35 -6.28
CA THR A 112 5.40 29.70 -6.24
C THR A 112 5.44 28.43 -5.42
N LYS A 113 4.30 28.01 -4.87
CA LYS A 113 4.18 26.73 -4.18
C LYS A 113 4.19 25.60 -5.21
N ASN A 114 5.07 24.62 -5.04
CA ASN A 114 4.96 23.37 -5.77
C ASN A 114 3.78 22.56 -5.20
N PRO A 115 2.81 22.13 -6.03
CA PRO A 115 1.70 21.29 -5.56
C PRO A 115 2.15 19.90 -5.08
N ASP A 116 3.30 19.42 -5.53
CA ASP A 116 3.81 18.09 -5.21
C ASP A 116 4.64 18.10 -3.92
N SER A 117 4.08 17.47 -2.88
CA SER A 117 4.75 17.29 -1.59
C SER A 117 5.96 16.38 -1.73
N GLN A 118 7.14 16.88 -1.34
CA GLN A 118 8.40 16.14 -1.43
C GLN A 118 8.73 15.41 -0.12
N ILE A 119 8.14 15.85 0.99
CA ILE A 119 8.24 15.18 2.29
C ILE A 119 6.83 15.04 2.87
N ILE A 120 6.50 13.85 3.34
CA ILE A 120 5.21 13.54 3.99
C ILE A 120 5.52 12.88 5.33
N LEU A 121 5.11 13.52 6.42
CA LEU A 121 5.05 12.88 7.75
C LEU A 121 3.63 12.39 7.95
N ARG A 122 3.45 11.12 8.27
CA ARG A 122 2.17 10.55 8.70
C ARG A 122 2.36 9.84 10.02
N ILE A 123 1.53 10.18 10.99
CA ILE A 123 1.44 9.50 12.28
C ILE A 123 0.05 8.91 12.37
N ASN A 124 -0.05 7.60 12.20
CA ASN A 124 -1.31 6.88 12.35
C ASN A 124 -1.43 6.40 13.78
N PHE A 125 -2.58 6.69 14.39
CA PHE A 125 -2.94 6.17 15.70
C PHE A 125 -3.86 4.98 15.47
N LYS A 126 -3.49 3.84 16.06
CA LYS A 126 -4.33 2.65 16.15
C LYS A 126 -4.65 1.96 14.80
N ASP A 127 -3.87 2.23 13.76
CA ASP A 127 -3.95 1.52 12.47
C ASP A 127 -2.79 0.52 12.33
N PRO A 128 -2.95 -0.73 12.82
CA PRO A 128 -2.05 -1.81 12.41
C PRO A 128 -2.06 -2.00 10.89
N GLY A 129 -3.15 -1.66 10.21
CA GLY A 129 -3.33 -1.79 8.77
C GLY A 129 -2.25 -1.14 7.92
N VAL A 130 -1.46 -0.18 8.43
CA VAL A 130 -0.28 0.31 7.69
C VAL A 130 0.88 -0.70 7.67
N VAL A 131 0.91 -1.63 8.62
CA VAL A 131 1.79 -2.82 8.64
C VAL A 131 1.10 -4.02 7.95
N PHE A 132 -0.23 -4.10 8.00
CA PHE A 132 -1.01 -5.19 7.38
C PHE A 132 -1.58 -4.88 6.00
N SER A 133 -1.21 -3.76 5.37
CA SER A 133 -1.80 -3.39 4.08
C SER A 133 -1.17 -4.20 2.98
N ARG A 134 -1.75 -5.38 2.74
CA ARG A 134 -1.85 -6.18 1.51
C ARG A 134 -1.77 -7.67 1.87
N ASP A 135 -2.61 -8.51 1.27
CA ASP A 135 -2.49 -9.97 1.37
C ASP A 135 -1.38 -10.47 0.41
N VAL A 136 -0.33 -11.12 0.92
CA VAL A 136 0.76 -11.70 0.07
C VAL A 136 0.29 -12.93 -0.70
N LEU A 137 -0.83 -13.51 -0.30
CA LEU A 137 -1.45 -14.61 -1.00
C LEU A 137 -2.14 -14.05 -2.25
N ALA A 138 -1.36 -13.82 -3.33
CA ALA A 138 -1.87 -13.32 -4.61
C ALA A 138 -3.15 -14.07 -5.04
N GLY A 139 -4.25 -13.34 -5.15
CA GLY A 139 -5.58 -13.87 -5.46
C GLY A 139 -6.64 -12.96 -4.85
N GLU A 140 -7.76 -12.80 -5.54
CA GLU A 140 -8.87 -11.88 -5.27
C GLU A 140 -9.16 -11.66 -3.77
N TRP A 141 -9.47 -10.41 -3.43
CA TRP A 141 -9.86 -9.98 -2.10
C TRP A 141 -11.14 -10.69 -1.67
N GLU A 142 -11.04 -11.69 -0.80
CA GLU A 142 -12.21 -12.12 -0.05
C GLU A 142 -12.39 -11.12 1.11
N GLU A 143 -13.29 -10.13 0.92
CA GLU A 143 -13.58 -9.03 1.86
C GLU A 143 -13.95 -9.46 3.30
N ASN A 144 -14.03 -10.78 3.57
CA ASN A 144 -14.55 -11.36 4.81
C ASN A 144 -13.62 -12.39 5.49
N GLU A 145 -12.38 -12.58 5.05
CA GLU A 145 -11.47 -13.51 5.74
C GLU A 145 -10.95 -12.89 7.06
N LYS A 146 -11.34 -13.45 8.20
CA LYS A 146 -10.92 -12.96 9.53
C LYS A 146 -9.41 -13.09 9.80
N ASP A 147 -8.68 -13.83 8.97
CA ASP A 147 -7.28 -14.21 9.18
C ASP A 147 -6.34 -13.59 8.15
N HIS A 148 -6.41 -12.28 7.91
CA HIS A 148 -5.52 -11.62 6.97
C HIS A 148 -4.05 -11.72 7.40
N PHE A 149 -3.17 -11.98 6.44
CA PHE A 149 -1.73 -11.90 6.66
C PHE A 149 -1.23 -10.54 6.17
N GLY A 150 -0.46 -9.87 7.01
CA GLY A 150 0.33 -8.71 6.63
C GLY A 150 1.75 -9.10 6.26
N TRP A 151 2.57 -8.09 5.96
CA TRP A 151 3.97 -8.34 5.66
C TRP A 151 4.91 -7.22 6.09
N LEU A 152 6.17 -7.58 6.27
CA LEU A 152 7.29 -6.67 6.49
C LEU A 152 8.34 -6.89 5.42
N ASP A 153 9.00 -5.82 4.98
CA ASP A 153 10.09 -5.93 4.01
C ASP A 153 11.40 -6.43 4.65
N ASN A 154 11.60 -6.13 5.94
CA ASN A 154 12.76 -6.57 6.73
C ASN A 154 12.34 -6.85 8.17
N PHE A 155 13.15 -7.62 8.90
CA PHE A 155 12.96 -7.77 10.34
C PHE A 155 13.13 -6.39 11.00
N PRO A 156 12.22 -6.02 11.90
CA PRO A 156 12.31 -4.75 12.57
C PRO A 156 13.52 -4.68 13.50
N GLU A 157 14.12 -3.50 13.59
CA GLU A 157 15.21 -3.22 14.54
C GLU A 157 14.64 -2.51 15.77
N GLN A 158 15.04 -2.91 16.98
CA GLN A 158 14.73 -2.15 18.20
C GLN A 158 15.74 -1.03 18.38
N LYS A 159 15.27 0.22 18.44
CA LYS A 159 16.09 1.42 18.70
C LYS A 159 15.44 2.22 19.82
N ASN A 160 16.10 2.30 20.97
CA ASN A 160 15.63 3.05 22.14
C ASN A 160 14.17 2.70 22.54
N GLY A 161 13.81 1.41 22.50
CA GLY A 161 12.47 0.94 22.84
C GLY A 161 11.38 1.30 21.82
N ILE A 162 11.77 1.61 20.59
CA ILE A 162 10.91 1.85 19.43
C ILE A 162 11.31 0.87 18.32
N VAL A 163 10.31 0.35 17.62
CA VAL A 163 10.50 -0.59 16.51
C VAL A 163 10.74 0.22 15.24
N TYR A 164 11.95 0.16 14.69
CA TYR A 164 12.31 0.78 13.41
C TYR A 164 12.14 -0.24 12.27
N MET A 165 11.37 0.14 11.24
CA MET A 165 11.14 -0.65 10.05
C MET A 165 11.87 -0.02 8.87
N LYS A 166 12.98 -0.64 8.49
CA LYS A 166 13.77 -0.20 7.34
C LYS A 166 13.00 -0.49 6.05
N SER A 167 12.84 0.51 5.20
CA SER A 167 12.33 0.28 3.84
C SER A 167 13.42 -0.40 3.01
N THR A 168 13.08 -1.49 2.32
CA THR A 168 13.87 -1.92 1.16
C THR A 168 13.68 -0.90 0.03
N PRO A 169 14.71 -0.63 -0.79
CA PRO A 169 14.55 0.07 -2.05
C PRO A 169 13.89 -0.88 -3.07
N ASP A 170 12.67 -1.35 -2.81
CA ASP A 170 12.11 -2.52 -3.51
C ASP A 170 11.55 -2.26 -4.91
N SER A 171 11.76 -1.07 -5.47
CA SER A 171 11.74 -0.93 -6.92
C SER A 171 12.54 0.29 -7.31
N ALA A 172 13.33 0.17 -8.37
CA ALA A 172 13.87 1.34 -9.07
C ALA A 172 12.77 2.32 -9.57
N GLN A 173 11.48 1.96 -9.44
CA GLN A 173 10.34 2.73 -9.89
C GLN A 173 9.79 3.69 -8.82
N PHE A 174 9.91 3.39 -7.53
CA PHE A 174 9.46 4.30 -6.47
C PHE A 174 10.64 5.09 -5.91
N THR A 175 10.66 6.37 -6.21
CA THR A 175 11.59 7.37 -5.65
C THR A 175 11.34 7.64 -4.17
N TYR A 176 10.40 6.98 -3.49
CA TYR A 176 10.11 7.26 -2.09
C TYR A 176 10.83 6.27 -1.17
N LYS A 177 11.63 6.78 -0.23
CA LYS A 177 12.23 5.99 0.84
C LYS A 177 11.62 6.41 2.17
N PRO A 178 10.58 5.72 2.67
CA PRO A 178 10.01 6.02 3.97
C PRO A 178 10.89 5.47 5.09
N ASP A 179 11.25 6.30 6.06
CA ASP A 179 11.59 5.81 7.38
C ASP A 179 10.30 5.54 8.15
N ARG A 180 10.21 4.36 8.77
CA ARG A 180 9.01 3.91 9.48
C ARG A 180 9.38 3.51 10.90
N TRP A 181 8.56 3.95 11.85
CA TRP A 181 8.67 3.59 13.25
C TRP A 181 7.33 3.12 13.76
N LEU A 182 7.37 2.13 14.63
CA LEU A 182 6.22 1.60 15.33
C LEU A 182 6.49 1.70 16.83
N ILE A 183 5.60 2.44 17.47
CA ILE A 183 5.65 2.73 18.89
C ILE A 183 4.60 1.83 19.54
N THR A 184 5.09 0.94 20.39
CA THR A 184 4.31 -0.12 21.03
C THR A 184 4.52 -0.12 22.53
N TYR A 185 3.72 -0.93 23.25
CA TYR A 185 4.01 -1.26 24.63
C TYR A 185 5.34 -2.02 24.75
N ASP A 186 6.05 -1.82 25.86
CA ASP A 186 7.37 -2.41 26.08
C ASP A 186 7.38 -3.94 25.90
N GLY A 187 8.28 -4.42 25.05
CA GLY A 187 8.45 -5.84 24.76
C GLY A 187 7.27 -6.51 24.05
N LYS A 188 6.27 -5.74 23.59
CA LYS A 188 5.09 -6.28 22.91
C LYS A 188 4.97 -5.72 21.50
N LEU A 189 4.57 -6.57 20.57
CA LEU A 189 4.27 -6.19 19.19
C LEU A 189 2.78 -6.41 18.90
N PRO A 190 2.16 -5.54 18.08
CA PRO A 190 0.79 -5.70 17.61
C PRO A 190 0.62 -6.84 16.60
N TYR A 191 1.70 -7.55 16.30
CA TYR A 191 1.73 -8.68 15.37
C TYR A 191 2.60 -9.80 15.91
N THR A 192 2.40 -10.99 15.33
CA THR A 192 3.28 -12.14 15.47
C THR A 192 3.77 -12.57 14.09
N PHE A 193 4.94 -13.21 14.03
CA PHE A 193 5.41 -13.79 12.77
C PHE A 193 4.58 -15.03 12.45
N VAL A 194 4.11 -15.13 11.20
CA VAL A 194 3.49 -16.36 10.71
C VAL A 194 4.59 -17.37 10.48
N THR A 195 4.43 -18.55 11.05
CA THR A 195 5.37 -19.65 10.83
C THR A 195 5.22 -20.21 9.42
N ARG A 196 6.27 -20.87 8.92
CA ARG A 196 6.21 -21.59 7.64
C ARG A 196 5.07 -22.61 7.61
N PHE A 197 4.83 -23.30 8.73
CA PHE A 197 3.70 -24.23 8.86
C PHE A 197 2.35 -23.54 8.66
N GLU A 198 2.08 -22.49 9.43
CA GLU A 198 0.81 -21.74 9.35
C GLU A 198 0.58 -21.18 7.95
N TYR A 199 1.63 -20.63 7.32
CA TYR A 199 1.55 -20.13 5.95
C TYR A 199 1.18 -21.23 4.96
N LEU A 200 1.83 -22.39 5.03
CA LEU A 200 1.56 -23.52 4.12
C LEU A 200 0.15 -24.11 4.32
N GLN A 201 -0.34 -24.19 5.56
CA GLN A 201 -1.70 -24.63 5.82
C GLN A 201 -2.71 -23.68 5.17
N LYS A 202 -2.57 -22.37 5.40
CA LYS A 202 -3.46 -21.38 4.79
C LYS A 202 -3.36 -21.34 3.27
N LEU A 203 -2.15 -21.46 2.71
CA LEU A 203 -1.95 -21.56 1.27
C LEU A 203 -2.61 -22.83 0.68
N LYS A 204 -2.51 -23.97 1.37
CA LYS A 204 -3.18 -25.21 0.96
C LYS A 204 -4.70 -25.03 0.91
N GLU A 205 -5.28 -24.46 1.97
CA GLU A 205 -6.72 -24.17 2.04
C GLU A 205 -7.16 -23.24 0.91
N LYS A 206 -6.41 -22.16 0.66
CA LYS A 206 -6.68 -21.23 -0.45
C LYS A 206 -6.61 -21.93 -1.81
N LEU A 207 -5.57 -22.72 -2.06
CA LEU A 207 -5.43 -23.51 -3.29
C LEU A 207 -6.59 -24.48 -3.47
N THR A 208 -7.06 -25.13 -2.40
CA THR A 208 -8.23 -26.03 -2.44
C THR A 208 -9.50 -25.28 -2.80
N LYS A 209 -9.77 -24.13 -2.16
CA LYS A 209 -10.92 -23.28 -2.50
C LYS A 209 -10.87 -22.79 -3.95
N SER A 210 -9.73 -22.24 -4.39
CA SER A 210 -9.56 -21.73 -5.75
C SER A 210 -9.67 -22.83 -6.81
N PHE A 211 -9.13 -24.03 -6.53
CA PHE A 211 -9.31 -25.19 -7.40
C PHE A 211 -10.79 -25.56 -7.53
N GLN A 212 -11.50 -25.70 -6.40
CA GLN A 212 -12.92 -26.04 -6.41
C GLN A 212 -13.74 -25.00 -7.17
N LYS A 213 -13.50 -23.71 -6.92
CA LYS A 213 -14.16 -22.62 -7.65
C LYS A 213 -13.93 -22.74 -9.16
N ASN A 214 -12.69 -23.00 -9.61
CA ASN A 214 -12.41 -23.16 -11.03
C ASN A 214 -13.16 -24.36 -11.64
N ILE A 215 -13.24 -25.49 -10.92
CA ILE A 215 -14.04 -26.64 -11.37
C ILE A 215 -15.52 -26.27 -11.50
N ASP A 216 -16.06 -25.50 -10.56
CA ASP A 216 -17.45 -25.08 -10.58
C ASP A 216 -17.71 -24.08 -11.74
N ASP A 217 -16.83 -23.11 -11.95
CA ASP A 217 -16.87 -22.19 -13.09
C ASP A 217 -16.83 -22.95 -14.43
N ILE A 218 -15.96 -23.97 -14.56
CA ILE A 218 -15.90 -24.81 -15.78
C ILE A 218 -17.23 -25.49 -16.05
N LYS A 219 -17.91 -26.01 -15.01
CA LYS A 219 -19.22 -26.67 -15.14
C LYS A 219 -20.33 -25.69 -15.47
N GLU A 220 -20.29 -24.49 -14.90
CA GLU A 220 -21.25 -23.42 -15.16
C GLU A 220 -21.15 -22.91 -16.60
N TYR A 221 -19.93 -22.62 -17.08
CA TYR A 221 -19.70 -22.08 -18.42
C TYR A 221 -19.70 -23.12 -19.54
N ASN A 222 -19.50 -24.41 -19.21
CA ASN A 222 -19.58 -25.52 -20.17
C ASN A 222 -20.61 -26.56 -19.70
N PRO A 223 -21.91 -26.21 -19.65
CA PRO A 223 -22.95 -27.15 -19.24
C PRO A 223 -23.05 -28.28 -20.27
N ILE A 224 -23.20 -29.51 -19.78
CA ILE A 224 -23.39 -30.69 -20.66
C ILE A 224 -24.82 -30.68 -21.19
N ARG A 225 -24.98 -30.46 -22.49
CA ARG A 225 -26.29 -30.47 -23.15
C ARG A 225 -26.74 -31.91 -23.45
N PRO A 226 -28.05 -32.17 -23.64
CA PRO A 226 -28.54 -33.49 -24.02
C PRO A 226 -27.87 -34.01 -25.30
N LYS A 227 -27.48 -35.30 -25.33
CA LYS A 227 -26.79 -35.91 -26.48
C LYS A 227 -27.52 -35.73 -27.82
N VAL A 228 -28.86 -35.74 -27.79
CA VAL A 228 -29.68 -35.54 -28.99
C VAL A 228 -29.46 -34.15 -29.60
N GLU A 229 -29.29 -33.12 -28.76
CA GLU A 229 -29.01 -31.77 -29.21
C GLU A 229 -27.58 -31.68 -29.80
N GLN A 230 -26.61 -32.30 -29.12
CA GLN A 230 -25.21 -32.31 -29.58
C GLN A 230 -25.02 -33.04 -30.92
N GLU A 231 -25.68 -34.20 -31.11
CA GLU A 231 -25.61 -34.93 -32.38
C GLU A 231 -26.34 -34.18 -33.50
N LYS A 232 -27.47 -33.51 -33.20
CA LYS A 232 -28.16 -32.66 -34.18
C LYS A 232 -27.27 -31.51 -34.66
N GLU A 233 -26.63 -30.78 -33.75
CA GLU A 233 -25.71 -29.68 -34.10
C GLU A 233 -24.54 -30.17 -34.95
N LYS A 234 -24.00 -31.36 -34.62
CA LYS A 234 -22.93 -32.00 -35.38
C LYS A 234 -23.37 -32.39 -36.79
N GLU A 235 -24.55 -32.98 -36.96
CA GLU A 235 -25.11 -33.30 -38.28
C GLU A 235 -25.33 -32.02 -39.12
N GLU A 236 -25.86 -30.95 -38.52
CA GLU A 236 -26.05 -29.65 -39.17
C GLU A 236 -24.71 -29.05 -39.63
N ALA A 237 -23.68 -29.09 -38.78
CA ALA A 237 -22.33 -28.64 -39.12
C ALA A 237 -21.70 -29.46 -40.25
N LEU A 238 -21.83 -30.79 -40.20
CA LEU A 238 -21.33 -31.68 -41.26
C LEU A 238 -22.02 -31.44 -42.59
N GLN A 239 -23.34 -31.20 -42.58
CA GLN A 239 -24.07 -30.89 -43.80
C GLN A 239 -23.61 -29.55 -44.40
N LYS A 240 -23.45 -28.52 -43.56
CA LYS A 240 -22.91 -27.22 -43.99
C LYS A 240 -21.53 -27.36 -44.64
N PHE A 241 -20.62 -28.14 -44.04
CA PHE A 241 -19.29 -28.35 -44.61
C PHE A 241 -19.31 -29.14 -45.93
N LYS A 242 -20.25 -30.08 -46.11
CA LYS A 242 -20.44 -30.76 -47.41
C LYS A 242 -20.90 -29.78 -48.49
N ASP A 243 -21.82 -28.89 -48.16
CA ASP A 243 -22.34 -27.88 -49.08
C ASP A 243 -21.27 -26.85 -49.46
N GLU A 244 -20.39 -26.48 -48.53
CA GLU A 244 -19.21 -25.61 -48.78
C GLU A 244 -18.10 -26.33 -49.57
N ALA A 245 -17.85 -27.62 -49.31
CA ALA A 245 -16.86 -28.40 -50.04
C ALA A 245 -17.21 -28.54 -51.53
N ALA A 246 -18.51 -28.62 -51.85
CA ALA A 246 -19.00 -28.56 -53.23
C ALA A 246 -18.63 -27.24 -53.95
N GLN A 247 -18.25 -26.19 -53.22
CA GLN A 247 -17.83 -24.89 -53.74
C GLN A 247 -16.30 -24.72 -53.81
N GLY A 248 -15.52 -25.77 -53.55
CA GLY A 248 -14.06 -25.76 -53.67
C GLY A 248 -13.30 -25.32 -52.41
N TYR A 249 -14.00 -25.11 -51.28
CA TYR A 249 -13.35 -25.00 -49.98
C TYR A 249 -12.90 -26.40 -49.53
N GLY A 250 -11.69 -26.54 -48.99
CA GLY A 250 -11.04 -27.85 -48.75
C GLY A 250 -11.77 -28.83 -47.82
N ASP A 251 -11.08 -29.87 -47.36
CA ASP A 251 -11.66 -30.97 -46.57
C ASP A 251 -12.00 -30.59 -45.11
N TRP A 252 -12.97 -29.70 -44.95
CA TRP A 252 -13.46 -29.22 -43.66
C TRP A 252 -14.20 -30.29 -42.87
N THR A 253 -14.84 -31.24 -43.55
CA THR A 253 -15.51 -32.38 -42.93
C THR A 253 -14.53 -33.22 -42.10
N ASN A 254 -13.39 -33.62 -42.68
CA ASN A 254 -12.42 -34.41 -41.94
C ASN A 254 -11.76 -33.62 -40.81
N ARG A 255 -11.48 -32.32 -41.02
CA ARG A 255 -10.95 -31.45 -39.95
C ARG A 255 -11.92 -31.31 -38.79
N TYR A 256 -13.20 -31.13 -39.08
CA TYR A 256 -14.25 -31.04 -38.05
C TYR A 256 -14.38 -32.36 -37.29
N LEU A 257 -14.45 -33.51 -37.97
CA LEU A 257 -14.55 -34.81 -37.30
C LEU A 257 -13.32 -35.13 -36.45
N GLN A 258 -12.13 -34.69 -36.85
CA GLN A 258 -10.90 -34.86 -36.07
C GLN A 258 -10.84 -33.96 -34.82
N SER A 259 -11.50 -32.80 -34.84
CA SER A 259 -11.48 -31.84 -33.74
C SER A 259 -12.78 -31.83 -32.92
N TYR A 260 -13.83 -32.50 -33.38
CA TYR A 260 -15.12 -32.56 -32.69
C TYR A 260 -14.97 -33.26 -31.35
N LYS A 261 -15.55 -32.63 -30.33
CA LYS A 261 -15.62 -33.15 -28.97
C LYS A 261 -17.02 -32.93 -28.44
N THR A 262 -17.56 -33.92 -27.76
CA THR A 262 -18.82 -33.75 -27.01
C THR A 262 -18.61 -32.76 -25.87
N ASP A 263 -19.70 -32.23 -25.33
CA ASP A 263 -19.63 -31.31 -24.19
C ASP A 263 -18.99 -32.01 -22.97
N GLU A 264 -19.23 -33.31 -22.77
CA GLU A 264 -18.56 -34.11 -21.74
C GLU A 264 -17.05 -34.18 -21.94
N GLN A 265 -16.58 -34.43 -23.17
CA GLN A 265 -15.16 -34.50 -23.48
C GLN A 265 -14.47 -33.15 -23.29
N LYS A 266 -15.10 -32.05 -23.72
CA LYS A 266 -14.59 -30.70 -23.50
C LYS A 266 -14.50 -30.38 -22.01
N GLN A 267 -15.54 -30.71 -21.25
CA GLN A 267 -15.56 -30.46 -19.81
C GLN A 267 -14.50 -31.30 -19.08
N GLU A 268 -14.36 -32.59 -19.42
CA GLU A 268 -13.33 -33.48 -18.86
C GLU A 268 -11.93 -32.96 -19.15
N GLU A 269 -11.64 -32.54 -20.38
CA GLU A 269 -10.36 -31.95 -20.75
C GLU A 269 -10.06 -30.64 -20.02
N ASN A 270 -11.06 -29.77 -19.88
CA ASN A 270 -10.92 -28.52 -19.13
C ASN A 270 -10.65 -28.79 -17.64
N ILE A 271 -11.40 -29.71 -17.02
CA ILE A 271 -11.20 -30.13 -15.63
C ILE A 271 -9.81 -30.76 -15.46
N LYS A 272 -9.37 -31.59 -16.40
CA LYS A 272 -8.04 -32.20 -16.38
C LYS A 272 -6.95 -31.13 -16.46
N SER A 273 -7.06 -30.19 -17.39
CA SER A 273 -6.12 -29.07 -17.54
C SER A 273 -6.04 -28.20 -16.27
N ALA A 274 -7.20 -27.89 -15.66
CA ALA A 274 -7.25 -27.20 -14.39
C ALA A 274 -6.58 -28.02 -13.27
N THR A 275 -6.85 -29.32 -13.20
CA THR A 275 -6.23 -30.23 -12.22
C THR A 275 -4.71 -30.26 -12.36
N GLU A 276 -4.17 -30.41 -13.57
CA GLU A 276 -2.74 -30.41 -13.85
C GLU A 276 -2.06 -29.09 -13.45
N THR A 277 -2.76 -27.97 -13.64
CA THR A 277 -2.29 -26.63 -13.24
C THR A 277 -2.13 -26.52 -11.72
N TYR A 278 -3.16 -26.91 -10.95
CA TYR A 278 -3.13 -26.80 -9.49
C TYR A 278 -2.27 -27.88 -8.81
N GLN A 279 -2.14 -29.06 -9.43
CA GLN A 279 -1.41 -30.18 -8.85
C GLN A 279 0.06 -29.83 -8.57
N LYS A 280 0.69 -29.02 -9.42
CA LYS A 280 2.08 -28.55 -9.20
C LYS A 280 2.18 -27.72 -7.91
N SER A 281 1.28 -26.75 -7.73
CA SER A 281 1.26 -25.90 -6.54
C SER A 281 0.96 -26.71 -5.26
N PHE A 282 0.01 -27.66 -5.33
CA PHE A 282 -0.24 -28.57 -4.22
C PHE A 282 0.98 -29.41 -3.87
N GLN A 283 1.68 -29.98 -4.85
CA GLN A 283 2.87 -30.78 -4.61
C GLN A 283 3.98 -29.97 -3.93
N ILE A 284 4.18 -28.71 -4.33
CA ILE A 284 5.14 -27.81 -3.66
C ILE A 284 4.77 -27.67 -2.18
N VAL A 285 3.50 -27.35 -1.88
CA VAL A 285 3.03 -27.18 -0.50
C VAL A 285 3.14 -28.47 0.32
N GLU A 286 2.69 -29.60 -0.22
CA GLU A 286 2.78 -30.92 0.42
C GLU A 286 4.22 -31.35 0.70
N ASN A 287 5.15 -31.02 -0.20
CA ASN A 287 6.57 -31.33 0.01
C ASN A 287 7.19 -30.44 1.09
N LEU A 288 6.86 -29.16 1.11
CA LEU A 288 7.34 -28.22 2.14
C LEU A 288 6.75 -28.53 3.52
N LEU A 289 5.51 -29.03 3.59
CA LEU A 289 4.89 -29.48 4.84
C LEU A 289 5.59 -30.70 5.47
N LYS A 290 6.44 -31.42 4.73
CA LYS A 290 7.24 -32.55 5.24
C LYS A 290 8.62 -32.14 5.78
N MET A 291 8.93 -30.85 5.78
CA MET A 291 10.18 -30.34 6.36
C MET A 291 10.26 -30.65 7.86
N PRO A 292 11.47 -30.69 8.46
CA PRO A 292 11.62 -30.85 9.91
C PRO A 292 10.82 -29.81 10.70
N GLU A 293 10.26 -30.20 11.84
CA GLU A 293 9.45 -29.31 12.70
C GLU A 293 10.17 -28.01 13.04
N LYS A 294 11.46 -28.09 13.39
CA LYS A 294 12.30 -26.90 13.66
C LYS A 294 12.34 -25.90 12.52
N ASP A 295 12.22 -26.35 11.27
CA ASP A 295 12.23 -25.49 10.09
C ASP A 295 10.82 -24.95 9.83
N LEU A 296 9.78 -25.75 10.05
CA LEU A 296 8.39 -25.35 9.96
C LEU A 296 8.00 -24.25 10.96
N GLN A 297 8.68 -24.18 12.11
CA GLN A 297 8.49 -23.14 13.13
C GLN A 297 9.23 -21.83 12.83
N LYS A 298 10.07 -21.77 11.79
CA LYS A 298 10.71 -20.50 11.39
C LYS A 298 9.67 -19.53 10.82
N PRO A 299 9.93 -18.21 10.86
CA PRO A 299 9.12 -17.24 10.15
C PRO A 299 9.00 -17.57 8.65
N ALA A 300 7.81 -17.37 8.10
CA ALA A 300 7.57 -17.43 6.66
C ALA A 300 8.09 -16.14 6.01
N ILE A 301 9.05 -16.29 5.11
CA ILE A 301 9.51 -15.24 4.21
C ILE A 301 9.18 -15.73 2.81
N VAL A 302 8.42 -14.97 2.05
CA VAL A 302 7.90 -15.41 0.73
C VAL A 302 8.17 -14.34 -0.31
N ASN A 303 8.37 -14.77 -1.55
CA ASN A 303 8.56 -13.86 -2.66
C ASN A 303 7.21 -13.49 -3.29
N SER A 304 6.92 -12.20 -3.41
CA SER A 304 5.70 -11.69 -4.05
C SER A 304 5.80 -11.60 -5.59
N LEU A 305 6.99 -11.80 -6.15
CA LEU A 305 7.25 -11.76 -7.59
C LEU A 305 7.05 -13.16 -8.21
N GLY A 306 5.79 -13.56 -8.36
CA GLY A 306 5.41 -14.76 -9.11
C GLY A 306 4.71 -15.83 -8.28
N GLU A 307 4.68 -17.04 -8.81
CA GLU A 307 4.06 -18.20 -8.14
C GLU A 307 4.90 -18.66 -6.95
N PHE A 308 4.23 -19.07 -5.88
CA PHE A 308 4.91 -19.61 -4.70
C PHE A 308 5.66 -20.90 -5.05
N SER A 309 6.98 -20.84 -4.95
CA SER A 309 7.88 -21.98 -5.20
C SER A 309 8.64 -22.41 -3.95
N GLY A 310 8.50 -21.67 -2.84
CA GLY A 310 9.18 -21.94 -1.58
C GLY A 310 9.38 -20.67 -0.75
N PHE A 311 10.08 -20.83 0.37
CA PHE A 311 10.43 -19.71 1.24
C PHE A 311 11.73 -19.03 0.77
N SER A 312 11.73 -17.70 0.82
CA SER A 312 12.85 -16.83 0.51
C SER A 312 13.72 -16.54 1.73
N ASN A 313 14.83 -15.84 1.51
CA ASN A 313 15.62 -15.23 2.56
C ASN A 313 15.31 -13.72 2.67
N GLU A 314 15.57 -13.14 3.84
CA GLU A 314 15.46 -11.70 4.03
C GLU A 314 16.41 -10.95 3.08
N GLY A 315 15.91 -9.85 2.50
CA GLY A 315 16.69 -8.97 1.62
C GLY A 315 16.75 -9.42 0.15
N GLU A 316 16.21 -10.59 -0.19
CA GLU A 316 15.95 -10.95 -1.60
C GLU A 316 14.90 -10.01 -2.20
N VAL A 317 15.03 -9.69 -3.49
CA VAL A 317 14.09 -8.78 -4.18
C VAL A 317 12.69 -9.38 -4.17
N GLY A 318 11.71 -8.61 -3.67
CA GLY A 318 10.33 -9.06 -3.52
C GLY A 318 10.08 -10.02 -2.36
N ALA A 319 11.08 -10.30 -1.52
CA ALA A 319 10.89 -11.11 -0.33
C ALA A 319 10.23 -10.30 0.79
N HIS A 320 9.16 -10.84 1.36
CA HIS A 320 8.47 -10.25 2.49
C HIS A 320 8.28 -11.26 3.62
N ILE A 321 8.46 -10.80 4.85
CA ILE A 321 8.22 -11.56 6.08
C ILE A 321 6.74 -11.50 6.39
N ILE A 322 6.09 -12.66 6.51
CA ILE A 322 4.66 -12.74 6.78
C ILE A 322 4.37 -12.56 8.27
N ILE A 323 3.40 -11.71 8.57
CA ILE A 323 2.93 -11.42 9.93
C ILE A 323 1.41 -11.59 10.02
N LYS A 324 0.91 -11.80 11.23
CA LYS A 324 -0.52 -11.81 11.56
C LYS A 324 -0.77 -10.96 12.80
N GLU A 325 -2.01 -10.51 12.99
CA GLU A 325 -2.38 -9.72 14.16
C GLU A 325 -2.08 -10.47 15.46
N ASN A 326 -1.64 -9.72 16.48
CA ASN A 326 -1.51 -10.23 17.84
C ASN A 326 -2.74 -9.79 18.66
N PRO A 327 -3.79 -10.62 18.77
CA PRO A 327 -5.00 -10.23 19.49
C PRO A 327 -4.75 -9.91 20.97
N ASP A 328 -3.73 -10.53 21.59
CA ASP A 328 -3.36 -10.31 22.99
C ASP A 328 -2.68 -8.94 23.22
N TYR A 329 -2.29 -8.25 22.15
CA TYR A 329 -1.76 -6.90 22.23
C TYR A 329 -2.87 -5.87 22.54
N TYR A 330 -4.08 -6.10 22.00
CA TYR A 330 -5.15 -5.10 22.00
C TYR A 330 -6.08 -5.25 23.20
N ASN A 331 -6.25 -4.16 23.94
CA ASN A 331 -7.26 -4.04 24.97
C ASN A 331 -8.57 -3.48 24.42
N ASN A 332 -9.51 -4.37 24.13
CA ASN A 332 -10.84 -4.02 23.62
C ASN A 332 -11.74 -3.27 24.62
N LYS A 333 -11.29 -3.11 25.88
CA LYS A 333 -12.00 -2.32 26.90
C LYS A 333 -11.65 -0.83 26.87
N LEU A 334 -10.59 -0.44 26.16
CA LEU A 334 -10.22 0.97 25.99
C LEU A 334 -11.15 1.66 25.00
N ALA A 335 -11.44 2.95 25.22
CA ALA A 335 -12.25 3.75 24.30
C ALA A 335 -11.61 3.78 22.90
N LYS A 336 -12.43 3.84 21.83
CA LYS A 336 -11.93 3.72 20.45
C LYS A 336 -10.90 4.80 20.11
N GLY A 337 -11.04 6.02 20.64
CA GLY A 337 -10.08 7.13 20.44
C GLY A 337 -8.72 7.00 21.16
N ILE A 338 -8.52 6.00 22.03
CA ILE A 338 -7.25 5.81 22.76
C ILE A 338 -6.25 5.03 21.86
N PRO A 339 -5.04 5.59 21.59
CA PRO A 339 -3.98 4.88 20.87
C PRO A 339 -3.52 3.65 21.65
N GLN A 340 -3.41 2.52 20.96
CA GLN A 340 -2.76 1.32 21.50
C GLN A 340 -1.46 0.98 20.74
N VAL A 341 -1.33 1.53 19.54
CA VAL A 341 -0.15 1.46 18.68
C VAL A 341 -0.07 2.79 17.94
N ILE A 342 1.14 3.29 17.70
CA ILE A 342 1.36 4.49 16.89
C ILE A 342 2.36 4.13 15.81
N PHE A 343 1.99 4.38 14.57
CA PHE A 343 2.84 4.17 13.41
C PHE A 343 3.25 5.51 12.83
N VAL A 344 4.55 5.78 12.79
CA VAL A 344 5.14 6.99 12.23
C VAL A 344 5.80 6.63 10.91
N SER A 345 5.44 7.32 9.83
CA SER A 345 6.10 7.23 8.53
C SER A 345 6.56 8.61 8.12
N LEU A 346 7.84 8.74 7.81
CA LEU A 346 8.40 9.93 7.21
C LEU A 346 8.92 9.57 5.82
N THR A 347 8.24 10.07 4.80
CA THR A 347 8.51 9.74 3.40
C THR A 347 9.18 10.93 2.73
N ARG A 348 10.29 10.69 2.02
CA ARG A 348 10.93 11.68 1.17
C ARG A 348 11.03 11.20 -0.28
N TYR A 349 10.72 12.08 -1.22
CA TYR A 349 10.96 11.86 -2.64
C TYR A 349 12.45 12.00 -2.97
N SER A 350 13.05 10.95 -3.52
CA SER A 350 14.49 10.83 -3.80
C SER A 350 14.92 11.56 -5.06
N GLY A 351 13.99 11.89 -5.97
CA GLY A 351 14.31 12.54 -7.24
C GLY A 351 14.71 14.01 -7.12
N SER A 352 14.58 14.60 -5.93
CA SER A 352 14.81 16.03 -5.75
C SER A 352 16.26 16.38 -5.43
N GLY A 353 17.03 15.51 -4.76
CA GLY A 353 18.47 15.67 -4.48
C GLY A 353 18.91 16.95 -3.72
N LYS A 354 18.03 17.95 -3.54
CA LYS A 354 18.39 19.25 -2.98
C LYS A 354 18.68 19.11 -1.48
N GLN A 355 19.75 19.76 -1.03
CA GLN A 355 20.19 19.77 0.36
C GLN A 355 19.09 20.26 1.31
N THR A 356 18.27 21.23 0.90
CA THR A 356 17.11 21.72 1.66
C THR A 356 16.16 20.59 2.08
N TYR A 357 15.95 19.58 1.24
CA TYR A 357 15.09 18.43 1.60
C TYR A 357 15.75 17.51 2.61
N VAL A 358 17.06 17.28 2.49
CA VAL A 358 17.82 16.49 3.48
C VAL A 358 17.76 17.17 4.84
N THR A 359 18.04 18.47 4.88
CA THR A 359 18.02 19.27 6.12
C THR A 359 16.63 19.30 6.73
N ALA A 360 15.59 19.54 5.93
CA ALA A 360 14.20 19.55 6.40
C ALA A 360 13.76 18.19 6.95
N TYR A 361 14.08 17.10 6.23
CA TYR A 361 13.79 15.74 6.64
C TYR A 361 14.43 15.40 7.99
N ASN A 362 15.74 15.63 8.13
CA ASN A 362 16.45 15.39 9.39
C ASN A 362 15.90 16.26 10.52
N SER A 363 15.61 17.53 10.25
CA SER A 363 15.00 18.44 11.22
C SER A 363 13.58 18.04 11.65
N ILE A 364 12.87 17.24 10.86
CA ILE A 364 11.59 16.63 11.27
C ILE A 364 11.87 15.44 12.19
N ILE A 365 12.81 14.55 11.84
CA ILE A 365 13.20 13.40 12.67
C ILE A 365 13.67 13.84 14.05
N ASP A 366 14.58 14.81 14.13
CA ASP A 366 15.17 15.29 15.39
C ASP A 366 14.12 15.89 16.35
N ARG A 367 12.96 16.29 15.83
CA ARG A 367 11.86 16.86 16.61
C ARG A 367 10.80 15.84 17.01
N LEU A 368 10.79 14.66 16.40
CA LEU A 368 9.89 13.60 16.82
C LEU A 368 10.31 13.15 18.22
N ASP A 369 9.53 13.57 19.20
CA ASP A 369 9.69 13.14 20.58
C ASP A 369 8.97 11.80 20.76
N PHE A 370 9.70 10.73 20.47
CA PHE A 370 9.18 9.37 20.54
C PHE A 370 8.78 8.97 21.96
N GLU A 371 9.41 9.51 23.00
CA GLU A 371 9.01 9.27 24.39
C GLU A 371 7.64 9.89 24.67
N LYS A 372 7.41 11.13 24.20
CA LYS A 372 6.11 11.78 24.31
C LYS A 372 5.04 11.09 23.47
N LEU A 373 5.38 10.58 22.27
CA LEU A 373 4.46 9.76 21.48
C LEU A 373 4.12 8.44 22.21
N LYS A 374 5.13 7.75 22.75
CA LYS A 374 4.93 6.51 23.52
C LYS A 374 4.07 6.74 24.76
N ALA A 375 4.22 7.89 25.42
CA ALA A 375 3.39 8.29 26.56
C ALA A 375 1.90 8.50 26.22
N LEU A 376 1.51 8.53 24.93
CA LEU A 376 0.11 8.57 24.46
C LEU A 376 -0.55 7.19 24.40
N LEU A 377 0.23 6.10 24.46
CA LEU A 377 -0.33 4.75 24.47
C LEU A 377 -1.17 4.50 25.72
N GLY A 378 -2.38 3.97 25.54
CA GLY A 378 -3.25 3.49 26.62
C GLY A 378 -3.88 4.58 27.51
N LYS A 379 -3.79 5.88 27.16
CA LYS A 379 -4.32 7.00 27.96
C LYS A 379 -5.56 7.67 27.41
#